data_AF-A0A8J2MYM7-F1
#
_entry.id   AF-A0A8J2MYM7-F1
#
_cell.length_a   1.000
_cell.length_b   1.000
_cell.length_c   1.000
_cell.angle_alpha   90.00
_cell.angle_beta   90.00
_cell.angle_gamma   90.00
#
_symmetry.space_group_name_H-M   'P 1'
#
loop_
_entity.id
_entity.type
_entity.pdbx_description
1 polymer ?
#
loop_
_entity_poly.entity_id
_entity_poly.type
_entity_poly.pdbx_seq_one_letter_code
_entity_poly.pdbx_strand_id
1 'polypeptide(L)'
;VSEFAQELGGAIENHAANVRRIVDEFRGRSSESRNDVGANGIRRLWESLLRQVEADAAAQLDLAAVLQQQISRPAQEACFYRKIQSRKVFAHREAYEQVVSKTEEKLQRARVDYKRAYGALLTINESTASEQEQNNLKRAYFDAHNAYVLQLRATNAIAERYQFHCLPTLLGEIAEVYEELSGLTCGCVTRIAEAAGERVSEQTKRYQTIVKEAQNISAQNDLQVIAKNLSSTTTPKKPPRRLFVPPSPPEQVPMDKINQVPALRDELVPTGINGQPNLEDLRREADSLTLEIGRLQDSLDALMRMQRKSAESNLFTKAAELQEDISMKRFDLG
;
A
#
# COMPACT_ATOMS: atom_id res chain seq x y z
N VAL A 1 -5.68 20.48 -1.76
CA VAL A 1 -4.80 19.61 -0.94
C VAL A 1 -5.58 18.85 0.12
N SER A 2 -6.33 19.51 1.01
CA SER A 2 -7.13 18.79 2.03
C SER A 2 -8.11 17.77 1.42
N GLU A 3 -8.95 18.17 0.48
CA GLU A 3 -9.92 17.26 -0.15
C GLU A 3 -9.22 16.06 -0.78
N PHE A 4 -8.12 16.30 -1.50
CA PHE A 4 -7.28 15.23 -2.04
C PHE A 4 -6.75 14.29 -0.95
N ALA A 5 -6.23 14.81 0.17
CA ALA A 5 -5.75 13.99 1.27
C ALA A 5 -6.87 13.16 1.90
N GLN A 6 -8.08 13.71 2.01
CA GLN A 6 -9.26 13.01 2.51
C GLN A 6 -9.63 11.83 1.61
N GLU A 7 -9.79 12.08 0.31
CA GLU A 7 -10.17 11.07 -0.69
C GLU A 7 -9.08 10.00 -0.84
N LEU A 8 -7.81 10.41 -0.88
CA LEU A 8 -6.68 9.49 -0.92
C LEU A 8 -6.65 8.59 0.33
N GLY A 9 -6.87 9.17 1.52
CA GLY A 9 -6.97 8.40 2.75
C GLY A 9 -8.09 7.36 2.70
N GLY A 10 -9.28 7.74 2.21
CA GLY A 10 -10.40 6.81 2.06
C GLY A 10 -10.12 5.68 1.05
N ALA A 11 -9.44 5.99 -0.06
CA ALA A 11 -9.03 4.97 -1.03
C ALA A 11 -8.00 3.98 -0.43
N ILE A 12 -7.04 4.49 0.34
CA ILE A 12 -6.02 3.67 1.03
C ILE A 12 -6.68 2.78 2.08
N GLU A 13 -7.64 3.30 2.85
CA GLU A 13 -8.38 2.54 3.86
C GLU A 13 -9.15 1.36 3.24
N ASN A 14 -9.87 1.61 2.14
CA ASN A 14 -10.56 0.56 1.39
C ASN A 14 -9.60 -0.49 0.84
N HIS A 15 -8.45 -0.06 0.31
CA HIS A 15 -7.42 -0.98 -0.17
C HIS A 15 -6.89 -1.87 0.96
N ALA A 16 -6.53 -1.27 2.10
CA ALA A 16 -6.03 -1.99 3.26
C ALA A 16 -7.05 -2.99 3.82
N ALA A 17 -8.33 -2.61 3.90
CA ALA A 17 -9.40 -3.51 4.34
C ALA A 17 -9.51 -4.74 3.44
N ASN A 18 -9.43 -4.55 2.11
CA ASN A 18 -9.45 -5.66 1.14
C ASN A 18 -8.23 -6.57 1.30
N VAL A 19 -7.03 -6.00 1.51
CA VAL A 19 -5.81 -6.79 1.72
C VAL A 19 -5.92 -7.65 2.98
N ARG A 20 -6.37 -7.09 4.12
CA ARG A 20 -6.58 -7.87 5.36
C ARG A 20 -7.54 -9.04 5.15
N ARG A 21 -8.67 -8.79 4.46
CA ARG A 21 -9.66 -9.83 4.15
C ARG A 21 -9.04 -11.00 3.40
N ILE A 22 -8.17 -10.73 2.42
CA ILE A 22 -7.46 -11.77 1.66
C ILE A 22 -6.50 -12.54 2.58
N VAL A 23 -5.74 -11.85 3.43
CA VAL A 23 -4.83 -12.52 4.39
C VAL A 23 -5.60 -13.47 5.30
N ASP A 24 -6.73 -13.01 5.86
CA ASP A 24 -7.58 -13.83 6.73
C ASP A 24 -8.14 -15.06 6.01
N GLU A 25 -8.60 -14.89 4.77
CA GLU A 25 -9.11 -15.97 3.92
C GLU A 25 -8.05 -17.06 3.67
N PHE A 26 -6.82 -16.67 3.32
CA PHE A 26 -5.73 -17.61 3.06
C PHE A 26 -5.14 -18.23 4.33
N ARG A 27 -5.12 -17.50 5.45
CA ARG A 27 -4.73 -18.04 6.76
C ARG A 27 -5.74 -19.09 7.25
N GLY A 28 -7.04 -18.85 7.03
CA GLY A 28 -8.11 -19.81 7.30
C GLY A 28 -7.90 -21.13 6.54
N ARG A 29 -7.70 -21.06 5.22
CA ARG A 29 -7.42 -22.24 4.38
C ARG A 29 -6.15 -23.00 4.80
N SER A 30 -5.09 -22.28 5.19
CA SER A 30 -3.83 -22.90 5.62
C SER A 30 -3.92 -23.59 7.00
N SER A 31 -4.92 -23.19 7.82
CA SER A 31 -5.18 -23.83 9.12
C SER A 31 -5.88 -25.18 9.00
N GLU A 32 -6.61 -25.43 7.90
CA GLU A 32 -7.28 -26.71 7.64
C GLU A 32 -6.29 -27.81 7.18
N SER A 33 -5.16 -27.43 6.56
CA SER A 33 -4.12 -28.36 6.10
C SER A 33 -3.08 -28.74 7.18
N ARG A 34 -3.37 -28.47 8.46
CA ARG A 34 -2.42 -28.60 9.58
C ARG A 34 -1.98 -30.04 9.90
N ASN A 35 -2.55 -31.04 9.24
CA ASN A 35 -2.20 -32.45 9.41
C ASN A 35 -0.92 -32.89 8.69
N ASP A 36 -0.28 -32.05 7.86
CA ASP A 36 1.02 -32.36 7.25
C ASP A 36 2.18 -31.99 8.19
N VAL A 37 2.70 -33.01 8.90
CA VAL A 37 3.75 -32.95 9.94
C VAL A 37 5.16 -32.64 9.35
N GLY A 38 5.24 -32.15 8.12
CA GLY A 38 6.45 -32.26 7.29
C GLY A 38 7.12 -30.97 6.83
N ALA A 39 6.37 -30.04 6.22
CA ALA A 39 6.95 -28.93 5.46
C ALA A 39 7.13 -27.65 6.30
N ASN A 40 8.01 -27.70 7.31
CA ASN A 40 8.15 -26.60 8.26
C ASN A 40 8.83 -25.34 7.66
N GLY A 41 9.80 -25.47 6.75
CA GLY A 41 10.50 -24.32 6.15
C GLY A 41 9.60 -23.48 5.23
N ILE A 42 9.04 -24.12 4.20
CA ILE A 42 8.14 -23.46 3.23
C ILE A 42 6.89 -22.89 3.92
N ARG A 43 6.30 -23.62 4.88
CA ARG A 43 5.14 -23.13 5.63
C ARG A 43 5.48 -21.89 6.46
N ARG A 44 6.64 -21.85 7.12
CA ARG A 44 7.08 -20.67 7.88
C ARG A 44 7.28 -19.47 6.98
N LEU A 45 7.86 -19.65 5.79
CA LEU A 45 8.01 -18.57 4.82
C LEU A 45 6.65 -18.05 4.34
N TRP A 46 5.70 -18.95 4.05
CA TRP A 46 4.35 -18.57 3.68
C TRP A 46 3.66 -17.74 4.79
N GLU A 47 3.75 -18.19 6.04
CA GLU A 47 3.23 -17.43 7.18
C GLU A 47 3.95 -16.08 7.40
N SER A 48 5.26 -16.03 7.14
CA SER A 48 6.07 -14.80 7.17
C SER A 48 5.57 -13.80 6.13
N LEU A 49 5.31 -14.26 4.90
CA LEU A 49 4.72 -13.46 3.84
C LEU A 49 3.32 -12.94 4.21
N LEU A 50 2.44 -13.80 4.71
CA LEU A 50 1.09 -13.40 5.12
C LEU A 50 1.11 -12.36 6.24
N ARG A 51 1.96 -12.54 7.26
CA ARG A 51 2.15 -11.53 8.32
C ARG A 51 2.65 -10.21 7.77
N GLN A 52 3.54 -10.24 6.79
CA GLN A 52 4.08 -9.02 6.22
C GLN A 52 3.05 -8.25 5.40
N VAL A 53 2.25 -8.95 4.60
CA VAL A 53 1.13 -8.34 3.86
C VAL A 53 0.10 -7.75 4.82
N GLU A 54 -0.19 -8.41 5.94
CA GLU A 54 -1.05 -7.86 7.00
C GLU A 54 -0.45 -6.60 7.65
N ALA A 55 0.85 -6.61 7.94
CA ALA A 55 1.56 -5.48 8.51
C ALA A 55 1.66 -4.29 7.54
N ASP A 56 1.62 -4.53 6.23
CA ASP A 56 1.49 -3.47 5.22
C ASP A 56 0.08 -2.89 5.21
N ALA A 57 -0.96 -3.71 5.28
CA ALA A 57 -2.33 -3.23 5.38
C ALA A 57 -2.55 -2.38 6.64
N ALA A 58 -2.01 -2.79 7.79
CA ALA A 58 -2.02 -1.98 9.00
C ALA A 58 -1.31 -0.62 8.82
N ALA A 59 -0.11 -0.63 8.22
CA ALA A 59 0.64 0.60 7.96
C ALA A 59 -0.07 1.55 6.97
N GLN A 60 -0.81 1.01 6.01
CA GLN A 60 -1.67 1.77 5.09
C GLN A 60 -2.86 2.41 5.82
N LEU A 61 -3.49 1.72 6.78
CA LEU A 61 -4.54 2.31 7.62
C LEU A 61 -4.02 3.48 8.46
N ASP A 62 -2.82 3.34 9.03
CA ASP A 62 -2.19 4.44 9.76
C ASP A 62 -1.90 5.64 8.85
N LEU A 63 -1.47 5.39 7.60
CA LEU A 63 -1.26 6.44 6.61
C LEU A 63 -2.58 7.14 6.26
N ALA A 64 -3.65 6.38 6.03
CA ALA A 64 -4.99 6.94 5.81
C ALA A 64 -5.41 7.85 6.98
N ALA A 65 -5.18 7.41 8.23
CA ALA A 65 -5.46 8.20 9.41
C ALA A 65 -4.64 9.50 9.46
N VAL A 66 -3.34 9.46 9.13
CA VAL A 66 -2.51 10.67 9.03
C VAL A 66 -3.06 11.64 7.98
N LEU A 67 -3.37 11.14 6.78
CA LEU A 67 -3.90 11.97 5.69
C LEU A 67 -5.21 12.65 6.07
N GLN A 68 -6.14 11.93 6.69
CA GLN A 68 -7.45 12.46 7.06
C GLN A 68 -7.40 13.34 8.33
N GLN A 69 -6.81 12.84 9.42
CA GLN A 69 -6.89 13.48 10.73
C GLN A 69 -5.80 14.52 10.96
N GLN A 70 -4.58 14.29 10.46
CA GLN A 70 -3.44 15.17 10.75
C GLN A 70 -3.15 16.16 9.61
N ILE A 71 -3.60 15.87 8.38
CA ILE A 71 -3.34 16.74 7.22
C ILE A 71 -4.62 17.41 6.74
N SER A 72 -5.65 16.64 6.37
CA SER A 72 -6.87 17.18 5.78
C SER A 72 -7.59 18.13 6.74
N ARG A 73 -7.99 17.64 7.92
CA ARG A 73 -8.79 18.42 8.87
C ARG A 73 -8.09 19.71 9.34
N PRO A 74 -6.82 19.69 9.80
CA PRO A 74 -6.14 20.93 10.19
C PRO A 74 -5.97 21.92 9.04
N ALA A 75 -5.77 21.44 7.81
CA ALA A 75 -5.70 22.31 6.64
C ALA A 75 -7.03 22.98 6.31
N GLN A 76 -8.18 22.30 6.51
CA GLN A 76 -9.50 22.92 6.35
C GLN A 76 -9.73 24.02 7.39
N GLU A 77 -9.47 23.70 8.65
CA GLU A 77 -9.58 24.64 9.77
C GLU A 77 -8.68 25.86 9.54
N ALA A 78 -7.45 25.64 9.09
CA ALA A 78 -6.51 26.71 8.80
C ALA A 78 -6.89 27.59 7.61
N CYS A 79 -7.45 27.00 6.54
CA CYS A 79 -7.92 27.77 5.39
C CYS A 79 -9.20 28.58 5.68
N PHE A 80 -10.03 28.12 6.62
CA PHE A 80 -11.35 28.73 6.88
C PHE A 80 -11.24 30.20 7.30
N TYR A 81 -10.43 30.50 8.32
CA TYR A 81 -10.33 31.86 8.83
C TYR A 81 -9.62 32.80 7.84
N ARG A 82 -8.64 32.28 7.07
CA ARG A 82 -7.97 33.02 5.99
C ARG A 82 -8.91 33.39 4.85
N LYS A 83 -9.84 32.50 4.49
CA LYS A 83 -10.91 32.80 3.53
C LYS A 83 -11.79 33.96 4.00
N ILE A 84 -12.13 33.99 5.29
CA ILE A 84 -12.92 35.09 5.87
C ILE A 84 -12.10 36.39 5.88
N GLN A 85 -10.83 36.33 6.28
CA GLN A 85 -9.93 37.48 6.29
C GLN A 85 -9.80 38.10 4.89
N SER A 86 -9.48 37.29 3.88
CA SER A 86 -9.37 37.74 2.49
C SER A 86 -10.66 38.43 2.00
N ARG A 87 -11.84 37.87 2.30
CA ARG A 87 -13.13 38.49 1.96
C ARG A 87 -13.31 39.87 2.59
N LYS A 88 -12.90 40.05 3.84
CA LYS A 88 -12.97 41.35 4.52
C LYS A 88 -12.05 42.38 3.86
N VAL A 89 -10.83 41.98 3.50
CA VAL A 89 -9.88 42.88 2.83
C VAL A 89 -10.45 43.37 1.49
N PHE A 90 -11.04 42.47 0.69
CA PHE A 90 -11.68 42.87 -0.57
C PHE A 90 -12.91 43.76 -0.36
N ALA A 91 -13.73 43.49 0.65
CA ALA A 91 -14.88 44.34 0.98
C ALA A 91 -14.43 45.76 1.42
N HIS A 92 -13.34 45.86 2.20
CA HIS A 92 -12.76 47.15 2.58
C HIS A 92 -12.20 47.89 1.37
N ARG A 93 -11.53 47.19 0.45
CA ARG A 93 -11.03 47.77 -0.80
C ARG A 93 -12.18 48.37 -1.61
N GLU A 94 -13.24 47.61 -1.85
CA GLU A 94 -14.42 48.06 -2.59
C GLU A 94 -15.06 49.30 -1.93
N ALA A 95 -15.18 49.31 -0.60
CA ALA A 95 -15.69 50.45 0.13
C ALA A 95 -14.83 51.71 -0.04
N TYR A 96 -13.50 51.58 -0.02
CA TYR A 96 -12.61 52.72 -0.30
C TYR A 96 -12.72 53.21 -1.75
N GLU A 97 -12.73 52.29 -2.72
CA GLU A 97 -12.88 52.62 -4.14
C GLU A 97 -14.21 53.36 -4.41
N GLN A 98 -15.29 52.97 -3.72
CA GLN A 98 -16.58 53.66 -3.78
C GLN A 98 -16.48 55.10 -3.24
N VAL A 99 -15.77 55.32 -2.12
CA VAL A 99 -15.56 56.66 -1.56
C VAL A 99 -14.77 57.54 -2.53
N VAL A 100 -13.67 57.01 -3.08
CA VAL A 100 -12.84 57.72 -4.07
C VAL A 100 -13.69 58.10 -5.29
N SER A 101 -14.41 57.14 -5.88
CA SER A 101 -15.29 57.37 -7.02
C SER A 101 -16.34 58.46 -6.75
N LYS A 102 -17.01 58.38 -5.61
CA LYS A 102 -18.02 59.38 -5.20
C LYS A 102 -17.42 60.79 -5.04
N THR A 103 -16.16 60.90 -4.61
CA THR A 103 -15.48 62.19 -4.48
C THR A 103 -15.03 62.77 -5.82
N GLU A 104 -14.67 61.91 -6.78
CA GLU A 104 -14.42 62.31 -8.16
C GLU A 104 -15.69 62.82 -8.85
N GLU A 105 -16.82 62.14 -8.66
CA GLU A 105 -18.11 62.61 -9.18
C GLU A 105 -18.52 63.99 -8.61
N LYS A 106 -18.22 64.25 -7.34
CA LYS A 106 -18.46 65.57 -6.72
C LYS A 106 -17.56 66.64 -7.31
N LEU A 107 -16.29 66.33 -7.55
CA LEU A 107 -15.34 67.24 -8.20
C LEU A 107 -15.80 67.60 -9.61
N GLN A 108 -16.23 66.60 -10.39
CA GLN A 108 -16.72 66.82 -11.74
C GLN A 108 -17.97 67.72 -11.77
N ARG A 109 -18.90 67.53 -10.83
CA ARG A 109 -20.06 68.41 -10.66
C ARG A 109 -19.67 69.84 -10.32
N ALA A 110 -18.83 70.04 -9.31
CA ALA A 110 -18.36 71.38 -8.92
C ALA A 110 -17.64 72.10 -10.07
N ARG A 111 -16.89 71.36 -10.90
CA ARG A 111 -16.24 71.89 -12.10
C ARG A 111 -17.24 72.35 -13.15
N VAL A 112 -18.32 71.59 -13.38
CA VAL A 112 -19.39 71.95 -14.31
C VAL A 112 -20.11 73.21 -13.84
N ASP A 113 -20.46 73.30 -12.55
CA ASP A 113 -21.14 74.46 -11.98
C ASP A 113 -20.26 75.72 -12.04
N TYR A 114 -18.95 75.58 -11.77
CA TYR A 114 -17.99 76.67 -11.94
C TYR A 114 -17.92 77.17 -13.39
N LYS A 115 -17.83 76.25 -14.37
CA LYS A 115 -17.86 76.62 -15.80
C LYS A 115 -19.16 77.32 -16.20
N ARG A 116 -20.29 76.86 -15.68
CA ARG A 116 -21.61 77.45 -15.94
C ARG A 116 -21.69 78.88 -15.38
N ALA A 117 -21.26 79.10 -14.14
CA ALA A 117 -21.25 80.41 -13.51
C ALA A 117 -20.33 81.40 -14.24
N TYR A 118 -19.17 80.92 -14.71
CA TYR A 118 -18.27 81.71 -15.56
C TYR A 118 -18.92 82.12 -16.89
N GLY A 119 -19.56 81.17 -17.57
CA GLY A 119 -20.28 81.45 -18.82
C GLY A 119 -21.40 82.48 -18.64
N ALA A 120 -22.20 82.35 -17.57
CA ALA A 120 -23.27 83.30 -17.25
C ALA A 120 -22.74 84.73 -17.02
N LEU A 121 -21.59 84.87 -16.35
CA LEU A 121 -20.95 86.16 -16.12
C LEU A 121 -20.45 86.80 -17.44
N LEU A 122 -19.97 86.01 -18.40
CA LEU A 122 -19.50 86.51 -19.70
C LEU A 122 -20.64 86.97 -20.62
N THR A 123 -21.83 86.39 -20.47
CA THR A 123 -22.98 86.69 -21.33
C THR A 123 -23.80 87.90 -20.87
N ILE A 124 -23.41 88.57 -19.77
CA ILE A 124 -24.15 89.73 -19.28
C ILE A 124 -24.04 90.90 -20.27
N ASN A 125 -25.17 91.54 -20.56
CA ASN A 125 -25.18 92.78 -21.33
C ASN A 125 -25.05 93.97 -20.38
N GLU A 126 -23.84 94.53 -20.28
CA GLU A 126 -23.51 95.63 -19.38
C GLU A 126 -24.38 96.87 -19.59
N SER A 127 -24.94 97.04 -20.78
CA SER A 127 -25.78 98.19 -21.14
C SER A 127 -27.24 98.08 -20.67
N THR A 128 -27.72 96.88 -20.31
CA THR A 128 -29.12 96.65 -19.91
C THR A 128 -29.30 95.99 -18.55
N ALA A 129 -28.24 95.38 -18.01
CA ALA A 129 -28.31 94.68 -16.73
C ALA A 129 -28.19 95.66 -15.55
N SER A 130 -28.97 95.45 -14.49
CA SER A 130 -28.85 96.26 -13.27
C SER A 130 -27.53 95.96 -12.54
N GLU A 131 -27.00 96.94 -11.81
CA GLU A 131 -25.81 96.74 -10.96
C GLU A 131 -25.98 95.58 -9.96
N GLN A 132 -27.20 95.40 -9.44
CA GLN A 132 -27.52 94.30 -8.53
C GLN A 132 -27.38 92.93 -9.21
N GLU A 133 -27.80 92.81 -10.47
CA GLU A 133 -27.71 91.59 -11.26
C GLU A 133 -26.27 91.23 -11.59
N GLN A 134 -25.46 92.23 -11.97
CA GLN A 134 -24.02 92.06 -12.17
C GLN A 134 -23.32 91.59 -10.88
N ASN A 135 -23.64 92.21 -9.74
CA ASN A 135 -23.06 91.85 -8.45
C ASN A 135 -23.46 90.43 -8.01
N ASN A 136 -24.70 90.02 -8.26
CA ASN A 136 -25.19 88.67 -7.97
C ASN A 136 -24.45 87.61 -8.81
N LEU A 137 -24.24 87.83 -10.12
CA LEU A 137 -23.50 86.90 -10.97
C LEU A 137 -22.02 86.79 -10.58
N LYS A 138 -21.38 87.93 -10.25
CA LYS A 138 -19.99 87.94 -9.75
C LYS A 138 -19.87 87.11 -8.46
N ARG A 139 -20.82 87.29 -7.54
CA ARG A 139 -20.86 86.50 -6.29
C ARG A 139 -21.04 85.01 -6.57
N ALA A 140 -22.00 84.63 -7.42
CA ALA A 140 -22.23 83.24 -7.79
C ALA A 140 -21.00 82.58 -8.44
N TYR A 141 -20.28 83.34 -9.28
CA TYR A 141 -19.01 82.90 -9.86
C TYR A 141 -17.93 82.65 -8.80
N PHE A 142 -17.74 83.57 -7.85
CA PHE A 142 -16.78 83.39 -6.76
C PHE A 142 -17.15 82.24 -5.82
N ASP A 143 -18.44 82.08 -5.51
CA ASP A 143 -18.93 80.98 -4.68
C ASP A 143 -18.70 79.62 -5.37
N ALA A 144 -18.99 79.51 -6.67
CA ALA A 144 -18.74 78.31 -7.46
C ALA A 144 -17.24 78.00 -7.61
N HIS A 145 -16.39 79.03 -7.77
CA HIS A 145 -14.94 78.90 -7.78
C HIS A 145 -14.44 78.30 -6.46
N ASN A 146 -14.83 78.91 -5.34
CA ASN A 146 -14.42 78.47 -4.01
C ASN A 146 -14.88 77.03 -3.75
N ALA A 147 -16.12 76.69 -4.10
CA ALA A 147 -16.64 75.33 -3.99
C ALA A 147 -15.82 74.32 -4.83
N TYR A 148 -15.47 74.68 -6.07
CA TYR A 148 -14.62 73.82 -6.91
C TYR A 148 -13.22 73.63 -6.33
N VAL A 149 -12.55 74.71 -5.89
CA VAL A 149 -11.20 74.63 -5.31
C VAL A 149 -11.20 73.80 -4.02
N LEU A 150 -12.19 73.98 -3.14
CA LEU A 150 -12.33 73.19 -1.92
C LEU A 150 -12.55 71.72 -2.25
N GLN A 151 -13.45 71.42 -3.21
CA GLN A 151 -13.71 70.04 -3.62
C GLN A 151 -12.49 69.40 -4.29
N LEU A 152 -11.72 70.15 -5.09
CA LEU A 152 -10.48 69.67 -5.71
C LEU A 152 -9.45 69.28 -4.65
N ARG A 153 -9.22 70.14 -3.65
CA ARG A 153 -8.32 69.84 -2.54
C ARG A 153 -8.78 68.62 -1.75
N ALA A 154 -10.08 68.51 -1.47
CA ALA A 154 -10.65 67.36 -0.76
C ALA A 154 -10.50 66.06 -1.55
N THR A 155 -10.79 66.06 -2.85
CA THR A 155 -10.64 64.89 -3.72
C THR A 155 -9.18 64.46 -3.82
N ASN A 156 -8.25 65.40 -4.03
CA ASN A 156 -6.81 65.09 -4.07
C ASN A 156 -6.33 64.48 -2.74
N ALA A 157 -6.71 65.07 -1.60
CA ALA A 157 -6.33 64.53 -0.29
C ALA A 157 -6.89 63.13 -0.03
N ILE A 158 -8.10 62.83 -0.49
CA ILE A 158 -8.71 61.50 -0.38
C ILE A 158 -7.99 60.50 -1.30
N ALA A 159 -7.69 60.90 -2.53
CA ALA A 159 -6.95 60.07 -3.48
C ALA A 159 -5.55 59.75 -2.97
N GLU A 160 -4.80 60.75 -2.49
CA GLU A 160 -3.48 60.56 -1.88
C GLU A 160 -3.55 59.62 -0.68
N ARG A 161 -4.51 59.84 0.23
CA ARG A 161 -4.65 58.98 1.41
C ARG A 161 -4.98 57.54 1.04
N TYR A 162 -5.83 57.33 0.05
CA TYR A 162 -6.14 55.99 -0.45
C TYR A 162 -4.89 55.32 -1.04
N GLN A 163 -4.19 56.01 -1.95
CA GLN A 163 -3.05 55.45 -2.68
C GLN A 163 -1.83 55.20 -1.79
N PHE A 164 -1.52 56.09 -0.85
CA PHE A 164 -0.30 56.01 -0.05
C PHE A 164 -0.46 55.32 1.30
N HIS A 165 -1.69 55.17 1.80
CA HIS A 165 -1.90 54.59 3.14
C HIS A 165 -2.89 53.40 3.13
N CYS A 166 -4.10 53.59 2.59
CA CYS A 166 -5.12 52.54 2.66
C CYS A 166 -4.77 51.34 1.77
N LEU A 167 -4.47 51.59 0.49
CA LEU A 167 -4.20 50.52 -0.47
C LEU A 167 -2.94 49.70 -0.11
N PRO A 168 -1.79 50.31 0.26
CA PRO A 168 -0.63 49.54 0.70
C PRO A 168 -0.91 48.65 1.90
N THR A 169 -1.71 49.12 2.86
CA THR A 169 -2.10 48.33 4.05
C THR A 169 -2.91 47.10 3.64
N LEU A 170 -3.93 47.28 2.78
CA LEU A 170 -4.75 46.16 2.28
C LEU A 170 -3.92 45.15 1.46
N LEU A 171 -2.97 45.64 0.65
CA LEU A 171 -2.07 44.78 -0.10
C LEU A 171 -1.13 44.00 0.82
N GLY A 172 -0.65 44.62 1.90
CA GLY A 172 0.13 43.94 2.95
C GLY A 172 -0.66 42.80 3.61
N GLU A 173 -1.90 43.07 4.01
CA GLU A 173 -2.78 42.04 4.60
C GLU A 173 -3.04 40.86 3.64
N ILE A 174 -3.22 41.13 2.34
CA ILE A 174 -3.36 40.06 1.33
C ILE A 174 -2.05 39.29 1.13
N ALA A 175 -0.90 39.98 1.16
CA ALA A 175 0.40 39.33 1.04
C ALA A 175 0.66 38.36 2.20
N GLU A 176 0.34 38.76 3.44
CA GLU A 176 0.42 37.89 4.63
C GLU A 176 -0.48 36.66 4.49
N VAL A 177 -1.75 36.86 4.11
CA VAL A 177 -2.69 35.74 3.87
C VAL A 177 -2.14 34.78 2.81
N TYR A 178 -1.55 35.31 1.73
CA TYR A 178 -0.97 34.49 0.68
C TYR A 178 0.25 33.70 1.16
N GLU A 179 1.17 34.34 1.89
CA GLU A 179 2.37 33.71 2.44
C GLU A 179 2.00 32.53 3.35
N GLU A 180 1.02 32.73 4.24
CA GLU A 180 0.58 31.70 5.17
C GLU A 180 -0.15 30.54 4.46
N LEU A 181 -0.98 30.84 3.46
CA LEU A 181 -1.63 29.80 2.65
C LEU A 181 -0.64 29.02 1.79
N SER A 182 0.38 29.69 1.28
CA SER A 182 1.50 29.08 0.56
C SER A 182 2.28 28.14 1.48
N GLY A 183 2.67 28.64 2.66
CA GLY A 183 3.36 27.85 3.69
C GLY A 183 2.55 26.64 4.15
N LEU A 184 1.24 26.81 4.38
CA LEU A 184 0.32 25.71 4.71
C LEU A 184 0.28 24.66 3.60
N THR A 185 0.16 25.09 2.35
CA THR A 185 0.10 24.21 1.18
C THR A 185 1.40 23.39 1.05
N CYS A 186 2.55 24.06 1.09
CA CYS A 186 3.86 23.42 1.08
C CYS A 186 4.00 22.43 2.24
N GLY A 187 3.66 22.84 3.46
CA GLY A 187 3.74 21.98 4.64
C GLY A 187 2.82 20.75 4.57
N CYS A 188 1.65 20.86 3.96
CA CYS A 188 0.78 19.71 3.71
C CYS A 188 1.40 18.76 2.68
N VAL A 189 1.89 19.27 1.55
CA VAL A 189 2.51 18.45 0.49
C VAL A 189 3.75 17.72 1.01
N THR A 190 4.62 18.41 1.74
CA THR A 190 5.80 17.81 2.38
C THR A 190 5.40 16.69 3.32
N ARG A 191 4.44 16.92 4.23
CA ARG A 191 3.99 15.89 5.18
C ARG A 191 3.37 14.66 4.51
N ILE A 192 2.62 14.86 3.42
CA ILE A 192 2.09 13.75 2.61
C ILE A 192 3.23 12.92 2.03
N ALA A 193 4.22 13.58 1.41
CA ALA A 193 5.35 12.93 0.79
C ALA A 193 6.24 12.18 1.80
N GLU A 194 6.52 12.79 2.95
CA GLU A 194 7.31 12.19 4.04
C GLU A 194 6.60 10.96 4.63
N ALA A 195 5.31 11.08 4.96
CA ALA A 195 4.54 9.96 5.52
C ALA A 195 4.46 8.78 4.54
N ALA A 196 4.28 9.04 3.24
CA ALA A 196 4.31 7.99 2.23
C ALA A 196 5.72 7.39 2.05
N GLY A 197 6.76 8.23 2.04
CA GLY A 197 8.15 7.81 1.85
C GLY A 197 8.67 6.91 2.98
N GLU A 198 8.39 7.27 4.24
CA GLU A 198 8.76 6.47 5.42
C GLU A 198 8.14 5.07 5.35
N ARG A 199 6.86 5.00 4.97
CA ARG A 199 6.12 3.75 4.81
C ARG A 199 6.71 2.85 3.74
N VAL A 200 7.02 3.40 2.55
CA VAL A 200 7.65 2.63 1.46
C VAL A 200 9.04 2.14 1.86
N SER A 201 9.82 2.96 2.56
CA SER A 201 11.14 2.57 3.09
C SER A 201 11.03 1.36 4.03
N GLU A 202 10.10 1.41 4.98
CA GLU A 202 9.91 0.31 5.94
C GLU A 202 9.35 -0.95 5.27
N GLN A 203 8.40 -0.80 4.34
CA GLN A 203 7.90 -1.90 3.52
C GLN A 203 9.04 -2.61 2.76
N THR A 204 9.96 -1.83 2.16
CA THR A 204 11.11 -2.37 1.42
C THR A 204 12.01 -3.22 2.32
N LYS A 205 12.36 -2.73 3.52
CA LYS A 205 13.19 -3.46 4.48
C LYS A 205 12.56 -4.78 4.91
N ARG A 206 11.25 -4.75 5.18
CA ARG A 206 10.51 -5.94 5.61
C ARG A 206 10.47 -7.01 4.51
N TYR A 207 10.20 -6.64 3.26
CA TYR A 207 10.25 -7.59 2.14
C TYR A 207 11.65 -8.12 1.83
N GLN A 208 12.70 -7.30 1.97
CA GLN A 208 14.07 -7.79 1.84
C GLN A 208 14.41 -8.88 2.87
N THR A 209 13.80 -8.83 4.06
CA THR A 209 13.96 -9.88 5.09
C THR A 209 13.33 -11.19 4.61
N ILE A 210 12.13 -11.15 4.04
CA ILE A 210 11.47 -12.34 3.47
C ILE A 210 12.29 -12.94 2.31
N VAL A 211 12.85 -12.11 1.44
CA VAL A 211 13.71 -12.58 0.34
C VAL A 211 14.90 -13.37 0.90
N LYS A 212 15.53 -12.89 1.97
CA LYS A 212 16.63 -13.61 2.65
C LYS A 212 16.14 -14.90 3.29
N GLU A 213 14.97 -14.89 3.94
CA GLU A 213 14.36 -16.12 4.50
C GLU A 213 14.12 -17.17 3.41
N ALA A 214 13.59 -16.75 2.25
CA ALA A 214 13.32 -17.62 1.12
C ALA A 214 14.58 -18.24 0.53
N GLN A 215 15.66 -17.47 0.40
CA GLN A 215 16.96 -17.94 -0.08
C GLN A 215 17.61 -18.99 0.85
N ASN A 216 17.24 -18.97 2.13
CA ASN A 216 17.78 -19.90 3.13
C ASN A 216 16.96 -21.20 3.25
N ILE A 217 15.87 -21.36 2.48
CA ILE A 217 15.09 -22.60 2.50
C ILE A 217 15.86 -23.71 1.79
N SER A 218 16.06 -24.82 2.51
CA SER A 218 16.67 -26.03 1.96
C SER A 218 15.67 -27.17 1.98
N ALA A 219 15.36 -27.70 0.79
CA ALA A 219 14.51 -28.88 0.63
C ALA A 219 15.08 -30.10 1.37
N GLN A 220 16.41 -30.23 1.44
CA GLN A 220 17.05 -31.32 2.19
C GLN A 220 16.79 -31.20 3.69
N ASN A 221 16.80 -29.98 4.24
CA ASN A 221 16.50 -29.76 5.66
C ASN A 221 15.03 -30.10 5.97
N ASP A 222 14.10 -29.67 5.11
CA ASP A 222 12.68 -30.01 5.26
C ASP A 222 12.45 -31.52 5.16
N LEU A 223 13.08 -32.21 4.20
CA LEU A 223 13.02 -33.67 4.08
C LEU A 223 13.61 -34.39 5.30
N GLN A 224 14.69 -33.88 5.89
CA GLN A 224 15.23 -34.45 7.13
C GLN A 224 14.27 -34.29 8.31
N VAL A 225 13.58 -33.16 8.42
CA VAL A 225 12.56 -32.96 9.46
C VAL A 225 11.37 -33.89 9.23
N ILE A 226 10.90 -34.03 7.99
CA ILE A 226 9.87 -35.01 7.60
C ILE A 226 10.30 -36.42 8.01
N ALA A 227 11.49 -36.85 7.59
CA ALA A 227 11.99 -38.19 7.87
C ALA A 227 12.10 -38.45 9.38
N LYS A 228 12.57 -37.48 10.17
CA LYS A 228 12.62 -37.58 11.63
C LYS A 228 11.23 -37.69 12.26
N ASN A 229 10.24 -36.96 11.75
CA ASN A 229 8.88 -36.99 12.28
C ASN A 229 8.10 -38.25 11.88
N LEU A 230 8.35 -38.78 10.68
CA LEU A 230 7.76 -40.05 10.20
C LEU A 230 8.45 -41.28 10.79
N SER A 231 9.72 -41.17 11.13
CA SER A 231 10.46 -42.23 11.80
C SER A 231 9.98 -42.31 13.25
N SER A 232 8.97 -43.15 13.50
CA SER A 232 8.71 -43.65 14.85
C SER A 232 10.04 -44.16 15.41
N THR A 233 10.55 -43.46 16.43
CA THR A 233 11.80 -43.72 17.15
C THR A 233 12.30 -45.15 17.00
N THR A 234 13.24 -45.41 16.10
CA THR A 234 14.24 -46.46 16.26
C THR A 234 15.29 -46.33 15.17
N THR A 235 16.56 -46.31 15.58
CA THR A 235 17.72 -46.75 14.79
C THR A 235 17.34 -47.88 13.83
N PRO A 236 17.88 -47.95 12.60
CA PRO A 236 17.62 -49.06 11.69
C PRO A 236 18.04 -50.38 12.35
N LYS A 237 17.09 -51.03 13.04
CA LYS A 237 17.30 -52.31 13.68
C LYS A 237 17.02 -53.35 12.62
N LYS A 238 17.93 -54.32 12.48
CA LYS A 238 17.63 -55.54 11.73
C LYS A 238 16.27 -56.04 12.21
N PRO A 239 15.36 -56.44 11.30
CA PRO A 239 14.06 -56.95 11.70
C PRO A 239 14.27 -58.05 12.76
N PRO A 240 13.47 -58.05 13.85
CA PRO A 240 13.63 -59.03 14.90
C PRO A 240 13.53 -60.42 14.27
N ARG A 241 14.62 -61.20 14.40
CA ARG A 241 14.58 -62.60 13.98
C ARG A 241 13.59 -63.32 14.88
N ARG A 242 12.68 -64.08 14.27
CA ARG A 242 11.82 -64.98 15.04
C ARG A 242 12.71 -66.07 15.64
N LEU A 243 12.61 -66.26 16.94
CA LEU A 243 13.33 -67.31 17.64
C LEU A 243 12.48 -68.59 17.62
N PHE A 244 13.14 -69.75 17.57
CA PHE A 244 12.48 -71.02 17.84
C PHE A 244 11.85 -70.99 19.24
N VAL A 245 10.56 -71.32 19.33
CA VAL A 245 9.82 -71.41 20.60
C VAL A 245 9.41 -72.85 20.80
N PRO A 246 9.96 -73.56 21.81
CA PRO A 246 9.54 -74.93 22.09
C PRO A 246 8.07 -74.96 22.53
N PRO A 247 7.31 -76.02 22.20
CA PRO A 247 5.92 -76.15 22.64
C PRO A 247 5.86 -76.19 24.17
N SER A 248 4.94 -75.43 24.75
CA SER A 248 4.67 -75.48 26.20
C SER A 248 3.89 -76.75 26.53
N PRO A 249 4.30 -77.53 27.55
CA PRO A 249 3.58 -78.75 27.91
C PRO A 249 2.16 -78.42 28.41
N PRO A 250 1.13 -79.20 28.04
CA PRO A 250 -0.22 -78.98 28.55
C PRO A 250 -0.29 -79.19 30.07
N GLU A 251 -1.00 -78.32 30.80
CA GLU A 251 -1.01 -78.23 32.27
C GLU A 251 -1.43 -79.52 33.02
N GLN A 252 -2.04 -80.49 32.35
CA GLN A 252 -2.63 -81.68 32.96
C GLN A 252 -1.87 -83.00 32.69
N VAL A 253 -0.70 -82.95 32.04
CA VAL A 253 0.07 -84.17 31.70
C VAL A 253 1.11 -84.47 32.80
N PRO A 254 1.16 -85.69 33.37
CA PRO A 254 2.14 -86.07 34.38
C PRO A 254 3.59 -85.88 33.89
N MET A 255 4.47 -85.36 34.76
CA MET A 255 5.83 -84.97 34.40
C MET A 255 6.67 -86.13 33.84
N ASP A 256 6.39 -87.37 34.27
CA ASP A 256 7.04 -88.57 33.76
C ASP A 256 6.71 -88.86 32.29
N LYS A 257 5.52 -88.48 31.81
CA LYS A 257 5.15 -88.59 30.38
C LYS A 257 5.76 -87.47 29.55
N ILE A 258 5.92 -86.28 30.15
CA ILE A 258 6.57 -85.14 29.50
C ILE A 258 8.06 -85.45 29.30
N ASN A 259 8.73 -86.04 30.30
CA ASN A 259 10.14 -86.43 30.24
C ASN A 259 10.44 -87.59 29.28
N GLN A 260 9.42 -88.34 28.85
CA GLN A 260 9.56 -89.42 27.85
C GLN A 260 9.57 -88.89 26.40
N VAL A 261 9.13 -87.65 26.15
CA VAL A 261 9.13 -87.04 24.82
C VAL A 261 10.46 -86.30 24.60
N PRO A 262 11.24 -86.62 23.56
CA PRO A 262 12.48 -85.92 23.27
C PRO A 262 12.26 -84.42 23.04
N ALA A 263 12.99 -83.58 23.79
CA ALA A 263 12.95 -82.14 23.60
C ALA A 263 13.66 -81.74 22.30
N LEU A 264 12.88 -81.30 21.31
CA LEU A 264 13.41 -80.83 20.02
C LEU A 264 14.00 -79.41 20.16
N ARG A 265 15.10 -79.16 19.46
CA ARG A 265 15.79 -77.86 19.38
C ARG A 265 15.59 -77.23 18.01
N ASP A 266 16.18 -76.07 17.77
CA ASP A 266 16.22 -75.39 16.46
C ASP A 266 17.14 -76.15 15.47
N GLU A 267 16.82 -77.42 15.24
CA GLU A 267 17.61 -78.39 14.49
C GLU A 267 16.67 -79.34 13.73
N LEU A 268 17.09 -79.78 12.55
CA LEU A 268 16.36 -80.75 11.74
C LEU A 268 16.49 -82.16 12.32
N VAL A 269 15.36 -82.81 12.60
CA VAL A 269 15.33 -84.19 13.12
C VAL A 269 15.08 -85.18 11.96
N PRO A 270 15.92 -86.22 11.79
CA PRO A 270 15.72 -87.23 10.75
C PRO A 270 14.45 -88.05 11.01
N THR A 271 13.48 -88.02 10.10
CA THR A 271 12.18 -88.73 10.24
C THR A 271 12.11 -90.05 9.45
N GLY A 272 13.20 -90.47 8.80
CA GLY A 272 13.25 -91.67 7.93
C GLY A 272 12.60 -91.49 6.56
N ILE A 273 11.98 -90.33 6.30
CA ILE A 273 11.48 -89.89 5.00
C ILE A 273 12.56 -88.99 4.40
N ASN A 274 12.94 -89.19 3.13
CA ASN A 274 13.89 -88.30 2.46
C ASN A 274 13.31 -86.87 2.48
N GLY A 275 13.89 -85.97 3.28
CA GLY A 275 13.51 -84.55 3.34
C GLY A 275 14.02 -83.73 2.15
N GLN A 276 14.73 -84.37 1.22
CA GLN A 276 15.23 -83.76 -0.03
C GLN A 276 14.15 -83.10 -0.90
N PRO A 277 12.94 -83.66 -1.12
CA PRO A 277 11.93 -83.02 -1.96
C PRO A 277 11.45 -81.70 -1.36
N ASN A 278 11.22 -81.63 -0.04
CA ASN A 278 10.82 -80.37 0.62
C ASN A 278 11.91 -79.30 0.58
N LEU A 279 13.18 -79.69 0.69
CA LEU A 279 14.30 -78.77 0.59
C LEU A 279 14.52 -78.29 -0.85
N GLU A 280 14.30 -79.17 -1.84
CA GLU A 280 14.31 -78.81 -3.25
C GLU A 280 13.14 -77.88 -3.61
N ASP A 281 11.95 -78.09 -3.07
CA ASP A 281 10.80 -77.22 -3.29
C ASP A 281 11.01 -75.82 -2.66
N LEU A 282 11.51 -75.76 -1.42
CA LEU A 282 11.90 -74.49 -0.77
C LEU A 282 13.03 -73.78 -1.54
N ARG A 283 13.97 -74.53 -2.11
CA ARG A 283 15.03 -73.96 -2.94
C ARG A 283 14.48 -73.39 -4.25
N ARG A 284 13.56 -74.11 -4.92
CA ARG A 284 12.86 -73.60 -6.11
C ARG A 284 12.03 -72.36 -5.79
N GLU A 285 11.36 -72.32 -4.64
CA GLU A 285 10.60 -71.14 -4.19
C GLU A 285 11.54 -69.95 -3.92
N ALA A 286 12.68 -70.18 -3.25
CA ALA A 286 13.68 -69.15 -3.02
C ALA A 286 14.27 -68.60 -4.33
N ASP A 287 14.56 -69.47 -5.29
CA ASP A 287 15.05 -69.10 -6.62
C ASP A 287 13.98 -68.30 -7.40
N SER A 288 12.71 -68.74 -7.31
CA SER A 288 11.56 -68.05 -7.92
C SER A 288 11.36 -66.65 -7.33
N LEU A 289 11.40 -66.51 -6.00
CA LEU A 289 11.29 -65.22 -5.31
C LEU A 289 12.47 -64.29 -5.64
N THR A 290 13.68 -64.85 -5.75
CA THR A 290 14.86 -64.06 -6.16
C THR A 290 14.70 -63.50 -7.56
N LEU A 291 14.16 -64.31 -8.49
CA LEU A 291 13.88 -63.87 -9.86
C LEU A 291 12.77 -62.81 -9.90
N GLU A 292 11.73 -62.96 -9.10
CA GLU A 292 10.64 -61.98 -9.00
C GLU A 292 11.11 -60.65 -8.40
N ILE A 293 11.93 -60.68 -7.35
CA ILE A 293 12.56 -59.48 -6.77
C ILE A 293 13.42 -58.77 -7.81
N GLY A 294 14.24 -59.51 -8.56
CA GLY A 294 15.05 -58.94 -9.65
C GLY A 294 14.18 -58.26 -10.71
N ARG A 295 13.11 -58.93 -11.17
CA ARG A 295 12.17 -58.37 -12.15
C ARG A 295 11.50 -57.09 -11.65
N LEU A 296 11.13 -57.04 -10.37
CA LEU A 296 10.52 -55.85 -9.76
C LEU A 296 11.51 -54.70 -9.65
N GLN A 297 12.77 -54.97 -9.29
CA GLN A 297 13.84 -53.97 -9.27
C GLN A 297 14.12 -53.41 -10.67
N ASP A 298 14.23 -54.27 -11.68
CA ASP A 298 14.45 -53.84 -13.07
C ASP A 298 13.28 -53.00 -13.60
N SER A 299 12.05 -53.38 -13.25
CA SER A 299 10.83 -52.63 -13.61
C SER A 299 10.80 -51.25 -12.94
N LEU A 300 11.20 -51.17 -11.66
CA LEU A 300 11.30 -49.90 -10.94
C LEU A 300 12.39 -49.00 -11.56
N ASP A 301 13.56 -49.55 -11.87
CA ASP A 301 14.65 -48.81 -12.52
C ASP A 301 14.28 -48.34 -13.93
N ALA A 302 13.51 -49.14 -14.67
CA ALA A 302 12.95 -48.74 -15.95
C ALA A 302 11.95 -47.58 -15.79
N LEU A 303 11.04 -47.66 -14.83
CA LEU A 303 10.09 -46.60 -14.52
C LEU A 303 10.79 -45.30 -14.08
N MET A 304 11.80 -45.37 -13.22
CA MET A 304 12.58 -44.19 -12.82
C MET A 304 13.33 -43.57 -14.00
N ARG A 305 13.91 -44.38 -14.88
CA ARG A 305 14.57 -43.89 -16.11
C ARG A 305 13.58 -43.24 -17.07
N MET A 306 12.41 -43.85 -17.27
CA MET A 306 11.34 -43.27 -18.09
C MET A 306 10.83 -41.95 -17.50
N GLN A 307 10.63 -41.87 -16.18
CA GLN A 307 10.20 -40.65 -15.51
C GLN A 307 11.24 -39.53 -15.68
N ARG A 308 12.53 -39.82 -15.47
CA ARG A 308 13.62 -38.85 -15.71
C ARG A 308 13.65 -38.36 -17.15
N LYS A 309 13.63 -39.29 -18.11
CA LYS A 309 13.63 -38.98 -19.54
C LYS A 309 12.39 -38.17 -19.96
N SER A 310 11.21 -38.48 -19.40
CA SER A 310 9.97 -37.74 -19.66
C SER A 310 10.01 -36.33 -19.07
N ALA A 311 10.53 -36.17 -17.86
CA ALA A 311 10.72 -34.86 -17.24
C ALA A 311 11.70 -33.99 -18.03
N GLU A 312 12.84 -34.56 -18.44
CA GLU A 312 13.83 -33.90 -19.30
C GLU A 312 13.24 -33.54 -20.66
N SER A 313 12.55 -34.47 -21.33
CA SER A 313 11.91 -34.23 -22.63
C SER A 313 10.90 -33.09 -22.56
N ASN A 314 10.03 -33.06 -21.54
CA ASN A 314 9.04 -31.99 -21.36
C ASN A 314 9.71 -30.64 -21.08
N LEU A 315 10.82 -30.62 -20.34
CA LEU A 315 11.63 -29.42 -20.11
C LEU A 315 12.28 -28.91 -21.41
N PHE A 316 12.83 -29.81 -22.23
CA PHE A 316 13.44 -29.43 -23.51
C PHE A 316 12.41 -28.98 -24.55
N THR A 317 11.24 -29.61 -24.61
CA THR A 317 10.12 -29.14 -25.46
C THR A 317 9.71 -27.73 -25.06
N LYS A 318 9.54 -27.46 -23.76
CA LYS A 318 9.17 -26.13 -23.28
C LYS A 318 10.27 -25.08 -23.47
N ALA A 319 11.53 -25.48 -23.37
CA ALA A 319 12.68 -24.62 -23.67
C ALA A 319 12.75 -24.28 -25.17
N ALA A 320 12.43 -25.23 -26.05
CA ALA A 320 12.35 -25.01 -27.49
C ALA A 320 11.22 -24.05 -27.86
N GLU A 321 10.02 -24.24 -27.29
CA GLU A 321 8.88 -23.31 -27.46
C GLU A 321 9.25 -21.88 -27.03
N LEU A 322 9.87 -21.72 -25.86
CA LEU A 322 10.34 -20.41 -25.38
C LEU A 322 11.40 -19.78 -26.30
N GLN A 323 12.29 -20.59 -26.86
CA GLN A 323 13.32 -20.10 -27.76
C GLN A 323 12.76 -19.70 -29.14
N GLU A 324 11.74 -20.40 -29.61
CA GLU A 324 10.97 -20.03 -30.80
C GLU A 324 10.22 -18.71 -30.58
N ASP A 325 9.52 -18.55 -29.44
CA ASP A 325 8.84 -17.31 -29.06
C ASP A 325 9.80 -16.12 -28.95
N ILE A 326 10.99 -16.31 -28.36
CA ILE A 326 12.02 -15.27 -28.28
C ILE A 326 12.53 -14.90 -29.68
N SER A 327 12.69 -15.89 -30.56
CA SER A 327 13.17 -15.68 -31.93
C SER A 327 12.13 -14.91 -32.77
N MET A 328 10.85 -15.26 -32.63
CA MET A 328 9.72 -14.54 -33.25
C MET A 328 9.64 -13.09 -32.77
N LYS A 329 9.70 -12.87 -31.45
CA LYS A 329 9.70 -11.49 -30.91
C LYS A 329 10.91 -10.68 -31.32
N ARG A 330 12.09 -11.30 -31.51
CA ARG A 330 13.28 -10.62 -32.04
C ARG A 330 13.12 -10.26 -33.52
N PHE A 331 12.43 -11.09 -34.30
CA PHE A 331 12.10 -10.80 -35.69
C PHE A 331 11.09 -9.66 -35.80
N ASP A 332 10.10 -9.59 -34.92
CA ASP A 332 9.09 -8.51 -34.90
C ASP A 332 9.64 -7.14 -34.41
N LEU A 333 10.80 -7.13 -33.74
CA LEU A 333 11.46 -5.94 -33.19
C LEU A 333 12.61 -5.39 -34.07
N GLY A 334 12.94 -6.07 -35.16
CA GLY A 334 13.94 -5.65 -36.17
C GLY A 334 13.26 -5.21 -37.47
#